data_AF-A0A533SLP5-F1
#
_entry.id   AF-A0A533SLP5-F1
#
_cell.length_a   1.000
_cell.length_b   1.000
_cell.length_c   1.000
_cell.angle_alpha   90.00
_cell.angle_beta   90.00
_cell.angle_gamma   90.00
#
_symmetry.space_group_name_H-M   'P 1'
#
loop_
_entity.id
_entity.type
_entity.pdbx_description
1 polymer ?
#
loop_
_entity_poly.entity_id
_entity_poly.type
_entity_poly.pdbx_seq_one_letter_code
_entity_poly.pdbx_strand_id
1 'polypeptide(L)'
;MKYTRTIMSLLFFTLLATATMVLPLADAQAAPPYGKVTYDPSMVYPGDYESDVAYTRYPKSSWRQGLNGTISEAIVCQDALKSLRQTGLWRGNFGLGGTCGPLGEPAEWALGNRLNFNEQFSAD
;
A
#
# COMPACT_ATOMS: atom_id res chain seq x y z
N MET A 1 81.55 4.70 10.73
CA MET A 1 81.51 3.27 11.11
C MET A 1 80.07 2.77 11.05
N LYS A 2 79.83 1.65 10.34
CA LYS A 2 78.87 0.56 10.59
C LYS A 2 77.36 0.93 10.68
N TYR A 3 76.56 0.79 9.62
CA TYR A 3 75.90 -0.43 9.12
C TYR A 3 75.07 -1.23 10.15
N THR A 4 73.80 -1.45 9.76
CA THR A 4 73.05 -2.73 9.71
C THR A 4 72.23 -3.26 10.89
N ARG A 5 70.98 -3.62 10.51
CA ARG A 5 70.20 -4.85 10.83
C ARG A 5 69.56 -4.88 12.23
N THR A 6 68.33 -5.36 12.45
CA THR A 6 67.70 -6.63 12.02
C THR A 6 66.21 -6.55 12.44
N ILE A 7 65.21 -6.63 11.55
CA ILE A 7 64.36 -7.81 11.23
C ILE A 7 63.87 -8.59 12.47
N MET A 8 62.55 -8.57 12.73
CA MET A 8 61.67 -9.58 13.41
C MET A 8 60.52 -8.83 14.10
N SER A 9 59.23 -9.06 13.91
CA SER A 9 58.46 -10.16 13.33
C SER A 9 57.10 -9.57 12.89
N LEU A 10 56.68 -9.71 11.64
CA LEU A 10 55.57 -10.60 11.24
C LEU A 10 54.76 -11.16 12.43
N LEU A 11 53.46 -10.84 12.49
CA LEU A 11 52.36 -11.82 12.52
C LEU A 11 51.00 -11.12 12.74
N PHE A 12 50.11 -11.34 11.76
CA PHE A 12 48.69 -11.65 11.94
C PHE A 12 47.78 -10.59 12.59
N PHE A 13 47.00 -9.89 11.77
CA PHE A 13 45.62 -10.34 11.50
C PHE A 13 45.04 -9.52 10.35
N THR A 14 44.93 -10.18 9.20
CA THR A 14 44.08 -9.81 8.08
C THR A 14 42.63 -9.67 8.56
N LEU A 15 42.20 -8.44 8.87
CA LEU A 15 40.79 -8.12 9.00
C LEU A 15 40.21 -7.98 7.59
N LEU A 16 39.79 -9.14 7.06
CA LEU A 16 38.82 -9.25 5.98
C LEU A 16 37.55 -8.51 6.43
N ALA A 17 37.43 -7.24 6.03
CA ALA A 17 36.14 -6.57 6.01
C ALA A 17 35.37 -7.13 4.81
N THR A 18 34.74 -8.28 4.99
CA THR A 18 33.72 -8.78 4.07
C THR A 18 32.54 -7.83 4.14
N ALA A 19 32.55 -6.82 3.28
CA ALA A 19 31.36 -6.05 2.96
C ALA A 19 30.39 -7.01 2.27
N THR A 20 29.54 -7.67 3.06
CA THR A 20 28.37 -8.37 2.55
C THR A 20 27.46 -7.30 1.97
N MET A 21 27.56 -7.10 0.65
CA MET A 21 26.53 -6.43 -0.11
C MET A 21 25.24 -7.23 0.08
N VAL A 22 24.41 -6.80 1.01
CA VAL A 22 23.02 -7.25 1.11
C VAL A 22 22.36 -6.66 -0.12
N LEU A 23 22.32 -7.44 -1.21
CA LEU A 23 21.46 -7.15 -2.34
C LEU A 23 20.03 -7.23 -1.79
N PRO A 24 19.26 -6.13 -1.76
CA PRO A 24 17.83 -6.28 -1.58
C PRO A 24 17.37 -7.11 -2.78
N LEU A 25 16.91 -8.34 -2.54
CA LEU A 25 16.02 -9.00 -3.47
C LEU A 25 14.82 -8.07 -3.56
N ALA A 26 14.80 -7.23 -4.59
CA ALA A 26 13.55 -6.75 -5.12
C ALA A 26 12.77 -8.03 -5.44
N ASP A 27 11.77 -8.34 -4.61
CA ASP A 27 10.74 -9.30 -4.93
C ASP A 27 10.21 -8.85 -6.28
N ALA A 28 10.72 -9.48 -7.34
CA ALA A 28 10.14 -9.41 -8.66
C ALA A 28 8.79 -10.10 -8.47
N GLN A 29 7.78 -9.32 -8.07
CA GLN A 29 6.40 -9.71 -8.09
C GLN A 29 6.13 -10.14 -9.52
N ALA A 30 6.22 -11.44 -9.75
CA ALA A 30 5.91 -12.06 -11.02
C ALA A 30 4.53 -11.54 -11.40
N ALA A 31 4.47 -10.72 -12.45
CA ALA A 31 3.21 -10.21 -12.95
C ALA A 31 2.29 -11.43 -13.12
N PRO A 32 1.15 -11.48 -12.41
CA PRO A 32 0.31 -12.67 -12.42
C PRO A 32 -0.07 -13.01 -13.86
N PRO A 33 -0.10 -14.30 -14.22
CA PRO A 33 -0.45 -14.74 -15.57
C PRO A 33 -1.82 -14.16 -15.92
N TYR A 34 -2.00 -13.76 -17.20
CA TYR A 34 -3.16 -13.12 -17.82
C TYR A 34 -4.53 -13.76 -17.51
N GLY A 35 -4.94 -13.70 -16.25
CA GLY A 35 -6.27 -13.98 -15.72
C GLY A 35 -6.73 -12.74 -14.98
N LYS A 36 -8.05 -12.57 -14.84
CA LYS A 36 -8.61 -11.45 -14.07
C LYS A 36 -8.02 -11.49 -12.66
N VAL A 37 -7.11 -10.56 -12.37
CA VAL A 37 -6.55 -10.41 -11.02
C VAL A 37 -7.71 -10.09 -10.10
N THR A 38 -7.81 -10.77 -8.96
CA THR A 38 -8.81 -10.47 -7.94
C THR A 38 -8.20 -9.53 -6.93
N TYR A 39 -8.93 -8.49 -6.53
CA TYR A 39 -8.50 -7.57 -5.47
C TYR A 39 -8.30 -8.33 -4.15
N ASP A 40 -7.11 -8.18 -3.55
CA ASP A 40 -6.76 -8.69 -2.24
C ASP A 40 -6.60 -7.50 -1.27
N PRO A 41 -7.48 -7.34 -0.27
CA PRO A 41 -7.40 -6.23 0.68
C PRO A 41 -6.17 -6.28 1.60
N SER A 42 -5.44 -7.41 1.67
CA SER A 42 -4.21 -7.53 2.45
C SER A 42 -2.98 -6.97 1.73
N MET A 43 -3.08 -6.74 0.41
CA MET A 43 -2.01 -6.14 -0.38
C MET A 43 -2.20 -4.62 -0.49
N VAL A 44 -1.09 -3.89 -0.50
CA VAL A 44 -1.08 -2.45 -0.80
C VAL A 44 -0.68 -2.27 -2.27
N TYR A 45 -1.57 -1.68 -3.04
CA TYR A 45 -1.38 -1.42 -4.47
C TYR A 45 -0.82 0.00 -4.68
N PRO A 46 0.30 0.16 -5.41
CA PRO A 46 0.86 1.48 -5.68
C PRO A 46 -0.08 2.32 -6.56
N GLY A 47 -0.14 3.63 -6.33
CA GLY A 47 -0.94 4.56 -7.15
C GLY A 47 -1.12 5.91 -6.46
N ASP A 48 -1.92 6.77 -7.08
CA ASP A 48 -2.11 8.16 -6.64
C ASP A 48 -3.06 8.30 -5.45
N TYR A 49 -3.83 7.27 -5.12
CA TYR A 49 -4.79 7.30 -4.03
C TYR A 49 -4.19 6.74 -2.74
N GLU A 50 -4.27 7.52 -1.66
CA GLU A 50 -3.92 7.07 -0.31
C GLU A 50 -4.71 5.82 0.11
N SER A 51 -3.99 4.77 0.49
CA SER A 51 -4.54 3.40 0.56
C SER A 51 -5.70 3.23 1.55
N ASP A 52 -5.61 3.89 2.71
CA ASP A 52 -6.58 3.81 3.82
C ASP A 52 -7.56 4.99 3.87
N VAL A 53 -7.71 5.74 2.77
CA VAL A 53 -8.63 6.87 2.65
C VAL A 53 -9.86 6.48 1.82
N ALA A 54 -11.03 6.95 2.24
CA ALA A 54 -12.29 6.72 1.54
C ALA A 54 -12.57 7.82 0.50
N TYR A 55 -12.76 7.39 -0.75
CA TYR A 55 -13.15 8.21 -1.89
C TYR A 55 -14.60 7.93 -2.24
N THR A 56 -15.27 8.96 -2.78
CA THR A 56 -16.65 8.87 -3.26
C THR A 56 -16.74 9.36 -4.69
N ARG A 57 -17.73 8.83 -5.42
CA ARG A 57 -18.18 9.40 -6.68
C ARG A 57 -19.69 9.32 -6.79
N TYR A 58 -20.26 10.28 -7.50
CA TYR A 58 -21.55 10.11 -8.14
C TYR A 58 -21.39 9.29 -9.43
N PRO A 59 -22.45 8.63 -9.91
CA PRO A 59 -22.40 7.90 -11.17
C PRO A 59 -21.80 8.74 -12.30
N LYS A 60 -20.82 8.18 -13.01
CA LYS A 60 -20.12 8.83 -14.14
C LYS A 60 -19.30 10.08 -13.78
N SER A 61 -19.05 10.35 -12.50
CA SER A 61 -18.13 11.41 -12.06
C SER A 61 -16.78 10.84 -11.63
N SER A 62 -15.77 11.72 -11.57
CA SER A 62 -14.44 11.38 -11.05
C SER A 62 -14.48 11.07 -9.55
N TRP A 63 -13.56 10.21 -9.11
CA TRP A 63 -13.34 9.97 -7.70
C TRP A 63 -12.83 11.23 -7.00
N ARG A 64 -13.36 11.50 -5.81
CA ARG A 64 -12.91 12.58 -4.94
C ARG A 64 -12.87 12.09 -3.50
N GLN A 65 -11.97 12.65 -2.70
CA GLN A 65 -11.93 12.34 -1.28
C GLN A 65 -13.29 12.73 -0.66
N GLY A 66 -13.97 11.75 -0.07
CA GLY A 66 -15.32 11.96 0.46
C GLY A 66 -15.35 12.29 1.94
N LEU A 67 -14.38 11.76 2.70
CA LEU A 67 -14.21 11.99 4.13
C LEU A 67 -12.77 12.40 4.43
N ASN A 68 -12.60 13.25 5.44
CA ASN A 68 -11.29 13.71 5.88
C ASN A 68 -10.67 12.69 6.85
N GLY A 69 -9.46 12.24 6.58
CA GLY A 69 -8.73 11.26 7.40
C GLY A 69 -8.82 9.82 6.88
N THR A 70 -8.25 8.91 7.65
CA THR A 70 -8.30 7.47 7.38
C THR A 70 -9.70 6.90 7.67
N ILE A 71 -10.00 5.71 7.15
CA ILE A 71 -11.31 5.09 7.41
C ILE A 71 -11.57 4.85 8.90
N SER A 72 -10.53 4.56 9.68
CA SER A 72 -10.67 4.27 11.11
C SER A 72 -10.94 5.53 11.94
N GLU A 73 -10.56 6.70 11.44
CA GLU A 73 -10.82 8.00 12.06
C GLU A 73 -12.15 8.59 11.62
N ALA A 74 -12.50 8.41 10.35
CA ALA A 74 -13.59 9.13 9.71
C ALA A 74 -14.91 8.37 9.65
N ILE A 75 -14.90 7.03 9.74
CA ILE A 75 -16.09 6.18 9.57
C ILE A 75 -16.43 5.48 10.88
N VAL A 76 -17.65 5.71 11.36
CA VAL A 76 -18.22 5.05 12.54
C VAL A 76 -19.14 3.89 12.15
N CYS A 77 -19.74 3.95 10.95
CA CYS A 77 -20.62 2.92 10.42
C CYS A 77 -19.90 1.57 10.29
N GLN A 78 -20.23 0.61 11.15
CA GLN A 78 -19.54 -0.68 11.22
C GLN A 78 -19.71 -1.52 9.95
N ASP A 79 -20.90 -1.48 9.34
CA ASP A 79 -21.16 -2.20 8.09
C ASP A 79 -20.29 -1.67 6.94
N ALA A 80 -20.14 -0.34 6.87
CA ALA A 80 -19.29 0.29 5.88
C ALA A 80 -17.81 -0.02 6.13
N LEU A 81 -17.34 0.07 7.38
CA LEU A 81 -15.96 -0.32 7.74
C LEU A 81 -15.67 -1.76 7.35
N LYS A 82 -16.59 -2.68 7.67
CA LYS A 82 -16.46 -4.10 7.31
C LYS A 82 -16.39 -4.26 5.80
N SER A 83 -17.31 -3.65 5.05
CA SER A 83 -17.38 -3.76 3.59
C SER A 83 -16.14 -3.18 2.91
N LEU A 84 -15.68 -2.01 3.34
CA LEU A 84 -14.46 -1.36 2.84
C LEU A 84 -13.22 -2.21 3.14
N ARG A 85 -13.08 -2.75 4.35
CA ARG A 85 -11.94 -3.62 4.69
C ARG A 85 -11.93 -4.93 3.91
N GLN A 86 -13.10 -5.49 3.63
CA GLN A 86 -13.19 -6.79 2.95
C GLN A 86 -13.09 -6.69 1.43
N THR A 87 -13.66 -5.64 0.84
CA THR A 87 -13.84 -5.54 -0.62
C THR A 87 -13.26 -4.27 -1.22
N GLY A 88 -12.90 -3.30 -0.38
CA GLY A 88 -12.49 -1.97 -0.80
C GLY A 88 -13.65 -1.10 -1.30
N LEU A 89 -14.90 -1.53 -1.16
CA LEU A 89 -16.09 -0.87 -1.71
C LEU A 89 -17.20 -0.73 -0.66
N TRP A 90 -18.02 0.30 -0.81
CA TRP A 90 -19.27 0.46 -0.06
C TRP A 90 -20.35 1.12 -0.92
N ARG A 91 -21.58 0.57 -0.87
CA ARG A 91 -22.75 1.07 -1.60
C ARG A 91 -23.82 1.50 -0.61
N GLY A 92 -23.59 2.66 -0.01
CA GLY A 92 -24.48 3.28 0.95
C GLY A 92 -24.07 4.72 1.18
N ASN A 93 -24.87 5.43 1.96
CA ASN A 93 -24.58 6.82 2.29
C ASN A 93 -23.94 6.90 3.67
N PHE A 94 -23.11 7.92 3.88
CA PHE A 94 -22.66 8.30 5.21
C PHE A 94 -23.51 9.46 5.71
N GLY A 95 -23.92 9.38 6.98
CA GLY A 95 -24.45 10.50 7.73
C GLY A 95 -23.34 11.40 8.26
N LEU A 96 -23.71 12.34 9.14
CA LEU A 96 -22.75 13.19 9.82
C LEU A 96 -21.75 12.35 10.62
N GLY A 97 -20.48 12.72 10.56
CA GLY A 97 -19.39 12.04 11.28
C GLY A 97 -19.18 10.57 10.87
N GLY A 98 -19.50 10.20 9.62
CA GLY A 98 -19.27 8.84 9.11
C GLY A 98 -20.18 7.76 9.69
N THR A 99 -21.32 8.17 10.28
CA THR A 99 -22.40 7.27 10.70
C THR A 99 -23.10 6.64 9.49
N CYS A 100 -23.84 5.55 9.68
CA CYS A 100 -24.60 4.97 8.58
C CYS A 100 -25.73 5.94 8.18
N GLY A 101 -25.73 6.36 6.91
CA GLY A 101 -26.74 7.25 6.36
C GLY A 101 -27.97 6.51 5.85
N PRO A 102 -29.05 7.24 5.52
CA PRO A 102 -30.25 6.65 4.95
C PRO A 102 -29.99 6.00 3.58
N LEU A 103 -30.76 4.95 3.28
CA LEU A 103 -30.80 4.37 1.93
C LEU A 103 -31.41 5.41 0.99
N GLY A 104 -30.64 5.83 -0.02
CA GLY A 104 -31.03 6.80 -1.04
C GLY A 104 -30.32 6.49 -2.35
N GLU A 105 -30.26 7.43 -3.29
CA GLU A 105 -29.39 7.27 -4.46
C GLU A 105 -27.97 6.97 -3.99
N PRO A 106 -27.42 5.79 -4.32
CA PRO A 106 -26.21 5.32 -3.65
C PRO A 106 -25.02 6.11 -4.18
N ALA A 107 -24.36 6.86 -3.31
CA ALA A 107 -22.98 7.24 -3.55
C ALA A 107 -22.12 5.97 -3.60
N GLU A 108 -21.26 5.85 -4.61
CA GLU A 108 -20.27 4.78 -4.63
C GLU A 108 -19.06 5.22 -3.81
N TRP A 109 -18.64 4.36 -2.89
CA TRP A 109 -17.46 4.58 -2.07
C TRP A 109 -16.42 3.51 -2.36
N ALA A 110 -15.15 3.91 -2.34
CA ALA A 110 -14.02 3.01 -2.50
C ALA A 110 -12.86 3.44 -1.59
N LEU A 111 -12.08 2.47 -1.11
CA LEU A 111 -10.76 2.75 -0.54
C LEU A 111 -9.78 3.15 -1.65
N GLY A 112 -8.85 4.05 -1.36
CA GLY A 112 -7.79 4.40 -2.31
C GLY A 112 -7.00 3.17 -2.79
N ASN A 113 -6.76 2.20 -1.90
CA ASN A 113 -6.11 0.94 -2.28
C ASN A 113 -6.88 0.18 -3.38
N ARG A 114 -8.21 0.22 -3.33
CA ARG A 114 -9.06 -0.41 -4.34
C ARG A 114 -9.04 0.34 -5.67
N LEU A 115 -8.92 1.67 -5.62
CA LEU A 115 -8.79 2.50 -6.81
C LEU A 115 -7.45 2.24 -7.51
N ASN A 116 -6.35 2.23 -6.77
CA ASN A 116 -5.02 1.88 -7.28
C ASN A 116 -5.01 0.50 -7.94
N PHE A 117 -5.65 -0.49 -7.33
CA PHE A 117 -5.84 -1.81 -7.93
C PHE A 117 -6.60 -1.74 -9.27
N ASN A 118 -7.73 -1.03 -9.31
CA ASN A 118 -8.53 -0.94 -10.52
C ASN A 118 -7.77 -0.22 -11.65
N GLU A 119 -6.94 0.78 -11.36
CA GLU A 119 -6.12 1.47 -12.38
C GLU A 119 -5.08 0.56 -13.01
N GLN A 120 -4.49 -0.34 -12.23
CA GLN A 120 -3.47 -1.27 -12.72
C GLN A 120 -4.05 -2.49 -13.46
N PHE A 121 -5.18 -3.01 -12.98
CA PHE A 121 -5.67 -4.34 -13.39
C PHE A 121 -7.08 -4.33 -13.98
N SER A 122 -7.77 -3.20 -14.00
CA SER A 122 -9.15 -3.06 -14.52
C SER A 122 -9.31 -1.93 -15.53
N ALA A 123 -8.21 -1.36 -16.02
CA ALA A 123 -8.21 -0.49 -17.18
C ALA A 123 -8.44 -1.33 -18.45
N ASP A 124 -9.71 -1.55 -18.79
CA ASP A 124 -10.17 -1.97 -20.13
C ASP A 124 -10.36 -0.73 -21.02
#